data_AF-A0A1X0FSN7-F1
#
_entry.id   AF-A0A1X0FSN7-F1
#
_cell.length_a   1.000
_cell.length_b   1.000
_cell.length_c   1.000
_cell.angle_alpha   90.00
_cell.angle_beta   90.00
_cell.angle_gamma   90.00
#
_symmetry.space_group_name_H-M   'P 1'
#
loop_
_entity.id
_entity.type
_entity.pdbx_description
1 polymer ?
#
loop_
_entity_poly.entity_id
_entity_poly.type
_entity_poly.pdbx_seq_one_letter_code
_entity_poly.pdbx_strand_id
1 'polypeptide(L)'
;MTVPPSGPYGQGPYGSNPHGQEPNWGGQPPAGGPGPYPPGGPGPYPPGGPGPYPQGGPYAYPPGGPYPYPLPGAPYPGQQYPQPGQQFPPGGPGGPYPPGPPPGGPGSKLPWLIIAGLVVLAVIALVATLLVMNSGHDNKPASAPSTTSTSVSQPKNSAQNATDCTPNVSGGEMPRTDSIAAGKLSFPASAAPAGWTVFSDDQGPNLIGGLGVAQDVPGANQWMMTAEVGVTNFVPSMDLTAQATKLMQCIVAGPGYANAQPTLGPTKSSSITVDGTKAVRVDADVTIADPSRNVKGDSVSIIAVDTKPVSVFIGSTPIGDAASAGLVGKIIAALKVSKS
;
A
#
# COMPACT_ATOMS: atom_id res chain seq x y z
N MET A 1 2.81 66.08 26.87
CA MET A 1 2.30 66.97 25.81
C MET A 1 3.31 66.98 24.67
N THR A 2 2.85 67.16 23.43
CA THR A 2 3.59 67.67 22.24
C THR A 2 4.93 67.02 21.77
N VAL A 3 4.87 66.41 20.58
CA VAL A 3 5.93 66.35 19.52
C VAL A 3 5.88 67.67 18.68
N PRO A 4 6.67 67.93 17.59
CA PRO A 4 7.70 67.14 16.87
C PRO A 4 9.12 67.77 17.02
N PRO A 5 9.95 68.22 16.02
CA PRO A 5 9.76 68.51 14.58
C PRO A 5 10.38 67.47 13.61
N SER A 6 11.12 67.87 12.57
CA SER A 6 11.30 67.15 11.28
C SER A 6 12.55 67.49 10.45
N GLY A 7 13.07 66.53 9.65
CA GLY A 7 13.72 66.75 8.32
C GLY A 7 15.27 66.63 8.21
N PRO A 8 15.88 66.77 7.00
CA PRO A 8 15.50 66.09 5.73
C PRO A 8 16.67 65.73 4.74
N TYR A 9 16.37 64.95 3.69
CA TYR A 9 17.10 64.72 2.39
C TYR A 9 18.50 64.07 2.29
N GLY A 10 18.67 63.21 1.25
CA GLY A 10 19.96 62.74 0.69
C GLY A 10 19.77 61.74 -0.48
N GLN A 11 20.51 61.87 -1.60
CA GLN A 11 20.35 61.05 -2.84
C GLN A 11 21.64 60.31 -3.28
N GLY A 12 21.50 59.03 -3.69
CA GLY A 12 22.32 58.27 -4.67
C GLY A 12 23.84 58.08 -4.43
N PRO A 13 24.59 57.37 -5.31
CA PRO A 13 24.19 56.49 -6.44
C PRO A 13 24.97 55.12 -6.56
N TYR A 14 24.52 54.24 -7.46
CA TYR A 14 25.22 53.13 -8.20
C TYR A 14 26.33 52.23 -7.56
N GLY A 15 26.23 50.90 -7.74
CA GLY A 15 27.38 49.99 -7.52
C GLY A 15 27.17 48.46 -7.66
N SER A 16 27.11 47.95 -8.89
CA SER A 16 27.53 46.60 -9.36
C SER A 16 27.16 45.31 -8.57
N ASN A 17 26.33 44.47 -9.21
CA ASN A 17 26.19 43.03 -8.96
C ASN A 17 26.90 42.26 -10.11
N PRO A 18 27.54 41.10 -9.86
CA PRO A 18 27.31 39.97 -10.78
C PRO A 18 27.26 38.58 -10.10
N HIS A 19 26.56 37.65 -10.78
CA HIS A 19 26.45 36.20 -10.51
C HIS A 19 25.41 35.73 -9.48
N GLY A 20 24.13 35.89 -9.84
CA GLY A 20 23.09 34.92 -9.51
C GLY A 20 22.50 34.35 -10.80
N GLN A 21 22.19 33.05 -10.86
CA GLN A 21 21.39 32.44 -11.93
C GLN A 21 20.18 31.72 -11.33
N GLU A 22 18.99 32.04 -11.83
CA GLU A 22 17.73 31.34 -11.60
C GLU A 22 17.10 30.98 -12.96
N PRO A 23 16.51 29.78 -13.13
CA PRO A 23 15.67 29.47 -14.28
C PRO A 23 14.22 29.97 -14.07
N ASN A 24 13.77 30.84 -14.98
CA ASN A 24 12.42 31.37 -15.04
C ASN A 24 11.48 30.47 -15.88
N TRP A 25 10.29 30.16 -15.37
CA TRP A 25 9.15 29.67 -16.17
C TRP A 25 7.89 30.48 -15.81
N GLY A 26 7.42 31.31 -16.73
CA GLY A 26 6.24 32.17 -16.56
C GLY A 26 5.06 31.77 -17.45
N GLY A 27 3.88 32.35 -17.18
CA GLY A 27 2.71 32.26 -18.06
C GLY A 27 1.36 32.44 -17.35
N GLN A 28 0.87 33.68 -17.22
CA GLN A 28 -0.52 33.98 -16.83
C GLN A 28 -1.46 33.99 -18.06
N PRO A 29 -2.75 33.64 -17.91
CA PRO A 29 -3.76 33.84 -18.94
C PRO A 29 -4.48 35.22 -18.82
N PRO A 30 -4.88 35.87 -19.93
CA PRO A 30 -5.72 37.07 -19.94
C PRO A 30 -7.23 36.74 -19.99
N ALA A 31 -8.09 37.75 -19.73
CA ALA A 31 -9.55 37.58 -19.61
C ALA A 31 -10.38 38.55 -20.49
N GLY A 32 -11.59 38.12 -20.89
CA GLY A 32 -12.72 39.01 -21.24
C GLY A 32 -13.39 38.82 -22.62
N GLY A 33 -14.75 38.86 -22.67
CA GLY A 33 -15.55 39.10 -23.91
C GLY A 33 -16.76 38.16 -24.15
N PRO A 34 -18.01 38.64 -24.43
CA PRO A 34 -19.21 37.78 -24.53
C PRO A 34 -20.00 37.75 -25.88
N GLY A 35 -20.56 36.56 -26.22
CA GLY A 35 -21.70 36.32 -27.15
C GLY A 35 -21.48 36.51 -28.67
N PRO A 36 -22.40 36.06 -29.59
CA PRO A 36 -23.69 35.36 -29.43
C PRO A 36 -23.90 34.07 -30.32
N TYR A 37 -25.08 33.41 -30.22
CA TYR A 37 -25.64 32.33 -31.09
C TYR A 37 -26.11 32.86 -32.49
N PRO A 38 -26.58 32.08 -33.54
CA PRO A 38 -27.22 30.73 -33.58
C PRO A 38 -26.78 29.82 -34.81
N PRO A 39 -27.62 29.08 -35.59
CA PRO A 39 -28.02 27.67 -35.37
C PRO A 39 -27.92 26.66 -36.57
N GLY A 40 -27.88 25.34 -36.26
CA GLY A 40 -28.60 24.27 -37.02
C GLY A 40 -27.92 23.50 -38.18
N GLY A 41 -28.26 22.21 -38.35
CA GLY A 41 -28.05 21.41 -39.59
C GLY A 41 -27.49 19.97 -39.44
N PRO A 42 -28.17 18.90 -39.93
CA PRO A 42 -27.67 17.50 -39.86
C PRO A 42 -27.35 16.80 -41.22
N GLY A 43 -26.42 15.83 -41.21
CA GLY A 43 -26.15 14.82 -42.26
C GLY A 43 -25.04 15.17 -43.29
N PRO A 44 -24.66 14.28 -44.24
CA PRO A 44 -24.94 12.83 -44.39
C PRO A 44 -23.68 11.93 -44.69
N TYR A 45 -23.88 10.62 -44.92
CA TYR A 45 -22.89 9.63 -45.42
C TYR A 45 -22.33 9.94 -46.83
N PRO A 46 -21.19 9.35 -47.29
CA PRO A 46 -21.23 8.16 -48.18
C PRO A 46 -19.98 7.21 -48.03
N PRO A 47 -19.53 6.37 -49.01
CA PRO A 47 -19.83 4.92 -48.95
C PRO A 47 -18.69 3.91 -49.28
N GLY A 48 -18.89 2.63 -48.90
CA GLY A 48 -18.61 1.45 -49.76
C GLY A 48 -17.18 0.87 -49.85
N GLY A 49 -17.05 -0.45 -49.57
CA GLY A 49 -15.86 -1.26 -49.88
C GLY A 49 -16.00 -2.73 -49.46
N PRO A 50 -16.10 -3.72 -50.38
CA PRO A 50 -16.35 -5.13 -50.04
C PRO A 50 -15.10 -6.03 -50.07
N GLY A 51 -15.07 -7.08 -49.23
CA GLY A 51 -14.02 -8.12 -49.23
C GLY A 51 -14.41 -9.34 -48.37
N PRO A 52 -13.94 -10.58 -48.66
CA PRO A 52 -14.76 -11.78 -48.45
C PRO A 52 -14.46 -12.66 -47.22
N TYR A 53 -15.48 -13.42 -46.82
CA TYR A 53 -15.47 -14.46 -45.78
C TYR A 53 -15.11 -15.85 -46.34
N PRO A 54 -14.51 -16.74 -45.54
CA PRO A 54 -14.58 -18.19 -45.73
C PRO A 54 -15.72 -18.85 -44.91
N GLN A 55 -16.31 -19.91 -45.47
CA GLN A 55 -17.08 -20.93 -44.74
C GLN A 55 -16.21 -21.56 -43.62
N GLY A 56 -16.74 -22.16 -42.55
CA GLY A 56 -18.09 -22.63 -42.28
C GLY A 56 -18.04 -24.09 -41.84
N GLY A 57 -18.13 -24.34 -40.54
CA GLY A 57 -18.08 -25.68 -39.94
C GLY A 57 -19.05 -25.79 -38.76
N PRO A 58 -20.02 -26.73 -38.76
CA PRO A 58 -21.10 -26.75 -37.79
C PRO A 58 -20.73 -27.51 -36.50
N TYR A 59 -20.76 -26.83 -35.36
CA TYR A 59 -20.84 -27.47 -34.05
C TYR A 59 -22.30 -27.56 -33.61
N ALA A 60 -22.76 -28.78 -33.31
CA ALA A 60 -24.14 -29.04 -32.93
C ALA A 60 -24.43 -28.56 -31.50
N TYR A 61 -25.50 -27.79 -31.35
CA TYR A 61 -26.03 -27.37 -30.05
C TYR A 61 -27.13 -28.36 -29.63
N PRO A 62 -27.13 -28.90 -28.38
CA PRO A 62 -28.22 -29.75 -27.92
C PRO A 62 -29.50 -28.91 -27.72
N PRO A 63 -30.69 -29.39 -28.15
CA PRO A 63 -31.92 -28.61 -28.06
C PRO A 63 -32.40 -28.45 -26.62
N GLY A 64 -32.64 -27.20 -26.21
CA GLY A 64 -33.23 -26.87 -24.91
C GLY A 64 -34.70 -27.30 -24.83
N GLY A 65 -35.05 -28.04 -23.79
CA GLY A 65 -36.44 -28.39 -23.47
C GLY A 65 -37.22 -27.20 -22.88
N PRO A 66 -38.56 -27.18 -23.00
CA PRO A 66 -39.39 -26.09 -22.49
C PRO A 66 -39.49 -26.08 -20.95
N TYR A 67 -39.43 -24.88 -20.37
CA TYR A 67 -39.60 -24.64 -18.94
C TYR A 67 -41.07 -24.81 -18.50
N PRO A 68 -41.39 -25.64 -17.49
CA PRO A 68 -42.72 -25.66 -16.88
C PRO A 68 -42.85 -24.58 -15.80
N TYR A 69 -43.97 -23.85 -15.82
CA TYR A 69 -44.38 -22.96 -14.73
C TYR A 69 -44.64 -23.74 -13.42
N PRO A 70 -44.22 -23.25 -12.25
CA PRO A 70 -44.54 -23.89 -10.97
C PRO A 70 -46.00 -23.61 -10.55
N LEU A 71 -46.77 -24.67 -10.29
CA LEU A 71 -48.04 -24.58 -9.58
C LEU A 71 -47.80 -24.31 -8.07
N PRO A 72 -48.61 -23.48 -7.41
CA PRO A 72 -48.55 -23.33 -5.96
C PRO A 72 -49.25 -24.51 -5.26
N GLY A 73 -48.54 -25.22 -4.37
CA GLY A 73 -49.16 -26.14 -3.41
C GLY A 73 -48.65 -27.59 -3.31
N ALA A 74 -47.36 -27.86 -3.55
CA ALA A 74 -46.77 -29.20 -3.33
C ALA A 74 -45.72 -29.20 -2.18
N PRO A 75 -45.71 -30.22 -1.29
CA PRO A 75 -44.81 -30.26 -0.15
C PRO A 75 -43.37 -30.69 -0.50
N TYR A 76 -42.41 -30.14 0.23
CA TYR A 76 -40.97 -30.42 0.06
C TYR A 76 -40.59 -31.87 0.42
N PRO A 77 -39.82 -32.60 -0.41
CA PRO A 77 -39.12 -33.80 0.02
C PRO A 77 -37.92 -33.43 0.92
N GLY A 78 -37.90 -33.93 2.14
CA GLY A 78 -36.85 -33.63 3.12
C GLY A 78 -35.50 -34.29 2.83
N GLN A 79 -34.41 -33.65 3.25
CA GLN A 79 -33.08 -34.25 3.20
C GLN A 79 -32.94 -35.42 4.19
N GLN A 80 -32.32 -36.52 3.76
CA GLN A 80 -31.84 -37.58 4.64
C GLN A 80 -30.34 -37.45 4.86
N TYR A 81 -29.94 -37.32 6.13
CA TYR A 81 -28.54 -37.42 6.55
C TYR A 81 -28.07 -38.89 6.46
N PRO A 82 -26.83 -39.16 6.01
CA PRO A 82 -26.27 -40.51 6.03
C PRO A 82 -25.91 -40.96 7.45
N GLN A 83 -26.38 -42.16 7.82
CA GLN A 83 -26.03 -42.86 9.06
C GLN A 83 -24.59 -43.44 8.99
N PRO A 84 -23.78 -43.33 10.05
CA PRO A 84 -22.47 -43.99 10.10
C PRO A 84 -22.60 -45.47 10.52
N GLY A 85 -21.94 -46.39 9.79
CA GLY A 85 -21.71 -47.75 10.30
C GLY A 85 -22.01 -48.96 9.40
N GLN A 86 -22.18 -48.82 8.09
CA GLN A 86 -22.38 -49.97 7.20
C GLN A 86 -21.05 -50.68 6.84
N GLN A 87 -20.94 -51.95 7.22
CA GLN A 87 -19.83 -52.84 6.85
C GLN A 87 -20.05 -53.41 5.43
N PHE A 88 -19.01 -53.40 4.59
CA PHE A 88 -19.10 -53.97 3.25
C PHE A 88 -19.00 -55.52 3.26
N PRO A 89 -19.85 -56.25 2.51
CA PRO A 89 -19.71 -57.69 2.34
C PRO A 89 -18.58 -58.05 1.35
N PRO A 90 -17.77 -59.10 1.62
CA PRO A 90 -16.70 -59.53 0.73
C PRO A 90 -17.20 -60.53 -0.33
N GLY A 91 -17.00 -60.22 -1.62
CA GLY A 91 -17.25 -61.18 -2.70
C GLY A 91 -17.47 -60.56 -4.08
N GLY A 92 -16.39 -60.35 -4.84
CA GLY A 92 -16.45 -59.97 -6.26
C GLY A 92 -15.22 -60.50 -7.01
N PRO A 93 -15.37 -61.10 -8.20
CA PRO A 93 -14.24 -61.73 -8.91
C PRO A 93 -13.27 -60.69 -9.46
N GLY A 94 -11.99 -60.82 -9.10
CA GLY A 94 -10.93 -59.89 -9.50
C GLY A 94 -10.46 -60.06 -10.94
N GLY A 95 -10.52 -58.98 -11.72
CA GLY A 95 -9.79 -58.83 -12.98
C GLY A 95 -8.45 -58.09 -12.76
N PRO A 96 -7.40 -58.37 -13.56
CA PRO A 96 -6.11 -57.73 -13.40
C PRO A 96 -6.13 -56.25 -13.85
N TYR A 97 -5.77 -55.34 -12.95
CA TYR A 97 -5.54 -53.94 -13.28
C TYR A 97 -4.19 -53.77 -14.00
N PRO A 98 -4.08 -52.85 -14.99
CA PRO A 98 -2.80 -52.51 -15.60
C PRO A 98 -1.87 -51.81 -14.58
N PRO A 99 -0.53 -51.95 -14.71
CA PRO A 99 0.41 -51.28 -13.80
C PRO A 99 0.26 -49.75 -13.87
N GLY A 100 0.17 -49.11 -12.70
CA GLY A 100 0.22 -47.66 -12.59
C GLY A 100 1.59 -47.09 -12.99
N PRO A 101 1.66 -45.81 -13.39
CA PRO A 101 2.94 -45.17 -13.72
C PRO A 101 3.88 -45.16 -12.51
N PRO A 102 5.20 -45.29 -12.72
CA PRO A 102 6.17 -45.40 -11.63
C PRO A 102 6.24 -44.11 -10.79
N PRO A 103 6.54 -44.21 -9.47
CA PRO A 103 6.73 -43.05 -8.62
C PRO A 103 7.81 -42.10 -9.16
N GLY A 104 7.52 -40.80 -9.17
CA GLY A 104 8.47 -39.78 -9.61
C GLY A 104 9.74 -39.80 -8.76
N GLY A 105 10.89 -39.98 -9.42
CA GLY A 105 12.19 -39.97 -8.76
C GLY A 105 12.54 -38.60 -8.15
N PRO A 106 13.53 -38.54 -7.22
CA PRO A 106 13.92 -37.31 -6.55
C PRO A 106 14.39 -36.25 -7.57
N GLY A 107 13.79 -35.07 -7.51
CA GLY A 107 14.03 -33.98 -8.46
C GLY A 107 15.50 -33.56 -8.53
N SER A 108 16.06 -33.57 -9.75
CA SER A 108 17.43 -33.11 -10.01
C SER A 108 17.59 -31.64 -9.62
N LYS A 109 18.58 -31.32 -8.80
CA LYS A 109 18.85 -29.94 -8.34
C LYS A 109 19.57 -29.06 -9.40
N LEU A 110 19.79 -29.59 -10.61
CA LEU A 110 20.45 -28.87 -11.71
C LEU A 110 19.81 -27.50 -12.04
N PRO A 111 18.46 -27.33 -12.12
CA PRO A 111 17.86 -26.03 -12.40
C PRO A 111 18.17 -24.97 -11.35
N TRP A 112 18.26 -25.39 -10.09
CA TRP A 112 18.56 -24.51 -8.96
C TRP A 112 20.01 -24.01 -9.00
N LEU A 113 20.95 -24.82 -9.49
CA LEU A 113 22.35 -24.41 -9.67
C LEU A 113 22.52 -23.42 -10.83
N ILE A 114 21.69 -23.51 -11.88
CA ILE A 114 21.70 -22.54 -12.99
C ILE A 114 21.19 -21.17 -12.51
N ILE A 115 20.11 -21.15 -11.71
CA ILE A 115 19.58 -19.91 -11.12
C ILE A 115 20.58 -19.31 -10.12
N ALA A 116 21.17 -20.13 -9.24
CA ALA A 116 22.19 -19.67 -8.30
C ALA A 116 23.44 -19.11 -9.03
N GLY A 117 23.88 -19.74 -10.11
CA GLY A 117 24.98 -19.26 -10.94
C GLY A 117 24.70 -17.90 -11.59
N LEU A 118 23.48 -17.68 -12.10
CA LEU A 118 23.06 -16.39 -12.67
C LEU A 118 22.99 -15.29 -11.60
N VAL A 119 22.48 -15.58 -10.40
CA VAL A 119 22.46 -14.62 -9.29
C VAL A 119 23.88 -14.24 -8.86
N VAL A 120 24.80 -15.21 -8.74
CA VAL A 120 26.21 -14.95 -8.40
C VAL A 120 26.89 -14.11 -9.49
N LEU A 121 26.66 -14.39 -10.78
CA LEU A 121 27.21 -13.59 -11.87
C LEU A 121 26.67 -12.15 -11.88
N ALA A 122 25.38 -11.95 -11.60
CA ALA A 122 24.79 -10.62 -11.47
C ALA A 122 25.39 -9.82 -10.29
N VAL A 123 25.62 -10.47 -9.14
CA VAL A 123 26.29 -9.85 -7.98
C VAL A 123 27.75 -9.51 -8.30
N ILE A 124 28.50 -10.39 -8.98
CA ILE A 124 29.88 -10.11 -9.39
C ILE A 124 29.94 -8.93 -10.37
N ALA A 125 29.02 -8.87 -11.34
CA ALA A 125 28.93 -7.73 -12.26
C ALA A 125 28.59 -6.42 -11.53
N LEU A 126 27.66 -6.45 -10.57
CA LEU A 126 27.32 -5.29 -9.74
C LEU A 126 28.53 -4.80 -8.91
N VAL A 127 29.25 -5.72 -8.26
CA VAL A 127 30.45 -5.40 -7.48
C VAL A 127 31.58 -4.86 -8.36
N ALA A 128 31.80 -5.44 -9.54
CA ALA A 128 32.78 -4.93 -10.50
C ALA A 128 32.42 -3.51 -10.97
N THR A 129 31.12 -3.26 -11.23
CA THR A 129 30.63 -1.93 -11.65
C THR A 129 30.83 -0.91 -10.53
N LEU A 130 30.48 -1.25 -9.28
CA LEU A 130 30.71 -0.40 -8.11
C LEU A 130 32.20 -0.11 -7.88
N LEU A 131 33.08 -1.10 -8.02
CA LEU A 131 34.52 -0.90 -7.86
C LEU A 131 35.11 -0.01 -8.96
N VAL A 132 34.65 -0.12 -10.20
CA VAL A 132 35.08 0.77 -11.30
C VAL A 132 34.54 2.20 -11.10
N MET A 133 33.27 2.36 -10.70
CA MET A 133 32.68 3.67 -10.44
C MET A 133 33.29 4.38 -9.23
N ASN A 134 33.84 3.64 -8.26
CA ASN A 134 34.49 4.18 -7.07
C ASN A 134 36.03 4.29 -7.19
N SER A 135 36.61 3.93 -8.34
CA SER A 135 38.06 4.03 -8.62
C SER A 135 38.40 5.33 -9.37
N GLY A 136 38.09 6.48 -8.75
CA GLY A 136 38.39 7.80 -9.29
C GLY A 136 38.55 8.87 -8.21
N HIS A 137 39.81 9.27 -7.98
CA HIS A 137 40.34 10.31 -7.08
C HIS A 137 40.94 9.85 -5.74
N ASP A 138 42.26 9.99 -5.63
CA ASP A 138 43.05 9.83 -4.41
C ASP A 138 42.92 11.04 -3.47
N ASN A 139 42.71 10.83 -2.16
CA ASN A 139 43.72 11.08 -1.11
C ASN A 139 43.16 11.14 0.34
N LYS A 140 43.98 10.63 1.27
CA LYS A 140 43.93 10.66 2.75
C LYS A 140 42.89 9.78 3.48
N PRO A 141 43.34 9.04 4.53
CA PRO A 141 42.46 8.23 5.37
C PRO A 141 41.75 9.10 6.41
N ALA A 142 40.44 9.30 6.25
CA ALA A 142 39.58 9.68 7.36
C ALA A 142 39.33 8.44 8.23
N SER A 143 39.54 8.55 9.54
CA SER A 143 39.23 7.46 10.49
C SER A 143 37.79 7.00 10.30
N ALA A 144 37.59 5.68 10.22
CA ALA A 144 36.26 5.09 10.22
C ALA A 144 35.48 5.62 11.44
N PRO A 145 34.30 6.24 11.24
CA PRO A 145 33.44 6.55 12.37
C PRO A 145 33.09 5.24 13.05
N SER A 146 33.38 5.13 14.35
CA SER A 146 32.80 4.08 15.17
C SER A 146 31.29 4.12 14.96
N THR A 147 30.69 3.00 14.57
CA THR A 147 29.24 2.85 14.44
C THR A 147 28.60 2.84 15.83
N THR A 148 28.59 4.01 16.46
CA THR A 148 27.74 4.32 17.60
C THR A 148 26.33 4.02 17.14
N SER A 149 25.77 2.93 17.64
CA SER A 149 24.42 2.51 17.32
C SER A 149 23.46 3.63 17.72
N THR A 150 22.95 4.37 16.74
CA THR A 150 21.96 5.41 16.98
C THR A 150 20.69 4.74 17.49
N SER A 151 20.40 4.90 18.78
CA SER A 151 19.02 4.83 19.23
C SER A 151 18.20 5.81 18.38
N VAL A 152 17.06 5.36 17.84
CA VAL A 152 16.21 6.19 16.99
C VAL A 152 15.87 7.47 17.74
N SER A 153 16.55 8.55 17.35
CA SER A 153 16.33 9.86 17.91
C SER A 153 15.01 10.34 17.36
N GLN A 154 14.03 10.56 18.25
CA GLN A 154 12.71 11.08 17.90
C GLN A 154 12.86 12.20 16.86
N PRO A 155 12.20 12.13 15.69
CA PRO A 155 12.54 13.00 14.57
C PRO A 155 12.36 14.47 14.96
N LYS A 156 13.43 15.24 14.76
CA LYS A 156 13.47 16.68 15.07
C LYS A 156 12.38 17.41 14.28
N ASN A 157 11.74 18.39 14.93
CA ASN A 157 10.62 19.20 14.43
C ASN A 157 10.78 19.78 13.00
N SER A 158 12.00 19.80 12.45
CA SER A 158 12.32 20.20 11.08
C SER A 158 11.71 19.30 9.99
N ALA A 159 11.38 18.04 10.31
CA ALA A 159 10.75 17.11 9.36
C ALA A 159 9.22 17.27 9.28
N GLN A 160 8.59 17.89 10.29
CA GLN A 160 7.15 18.04 10.43
C GLN A 160 6.66 19.32 9.74
N ASN A 161 6.78 19.36 8.41
CA ASN A 161 6.48 20.53 7.58
C ASN A 161 5.42 20.30 6.50
N ALA A 162 4.92 19.07 6.33
CA ALA A 162 3.96 18.75 5.28
C ALA A 162 2.54 19.26 5.60
N THR A 163 1.88 19.85 4.62
CA THR A 163 0.44 20.19 4.66
C THR A 163 -0.40 19.31 3.73
N ASP A 164 0.25 18.57 2.85
CA ASP A 164 -0.36 17.67 1.86
C ASP A 164 0.42 16.35 1.78
N CYS A 165 0.01 15.47 0.87
CA CYS A 165 0.65 14.18 0.65
C CYS A 165 2.09 14.35 0.15
N THR A 166 3.01 13.61 0.77
CA THR A 166 4.42 13.55 0.35
C THR A 166 4.85 12.09 0.26
N PRO A 167 5.95 11.80 -0.46
CA PRO A 167 6.64 10.51 -0.31
C PRO A 167 6.97 10.20 1.15
N ASN A 168 7.30 8.94 1.42
CA ASN A 168 7.92 8.50 2.66
C ASN A 168 9.19 9.33 2.95
N VAL A 169 9.42 9.66 4.22
CA VAL A 169 10.61 10.41 4.67
C VAL A 169 11.73 9.47 5.09
N SER A 170 11.38 8.38 5.81
CA SER A 170 12.29 7.28 6.09
C SER A 170 11.56 6.03 6.57
N GLY A 171 12.11 4.85 6.25
CA GLY A 171 11.85 3.63 6.99
C GLY A 171 12.34 3.68 8.43
N GLY A 172 11.79 2.82 9.27
CA GLY A 172 12.19 2.61 10.67
C GLY A 172 13.35 1.63 10.80
N GLU A 173 14.09 1.71 11.90
CA GLU A 173 15.18 0.77 12.14
C GLU A 173 14.62 -0.61 12.52
N MET A 174 15.13 -1.67 11.87
CA MET A 174 14.73 -3.04 12.18
C MET A 174 14.95 -3.35 13.67
N PRO A 175 13.95 -3.90 14.37
CA PRO A 175 13.95 -3.94 15.82
C PRO A 175 14.96 -4.98 16.31
N ARG A 176 15.81 -4.57 17.26
CA ARG A 176 16.80 -5.44 17.91
C ARG A 176 16.22 -6.20 19.13
N THR A 177 14.90 -6.07 19.36
CA THR A 177 14.12 -6.60 20.49
C THR A 177 12.69 -6.89 20.04
N ASP A 178 11.88 -7.55 20.87
CA ASP A 178 10.51 -7.99 20.53
C ASP A 178 9.45 -6.86 20.46
N SER A 179 9.84 -5.65 20.07
CA SER A 179 8.98 -4.46 20.02
C SER A 179 9.07 -3.78 18.65
N ILE A 180 7.94 -3.67 17.96
CA ILE A 180 7.79 -2.84 16.76
C ILE A 180 7.48 -1.42 17.23
N ALA A 181 8.34 -0.45 16.95
CA ALA A 181 8.26 0.90 17.53
C ALA A 181 8.67 1.99 16.54
N ALA A 182 7.91 3.10 16.52
CA ALA A 182 8.21 4.30 15.77
C ALA A 182 7.79 5.56 16.55
N GLY A 183 8.73 6.49 16.74
CA GLY A 183 8.53 7.66 17.60
C GLY A 183 8.24 7.25 19.04
N LYS A 184 7.01 7.52 19.51
CA LYS A 184 6.56 7.13 20.86
C LYS A 184 5.56 5.98 20.88
N LEU A 185 5.13 5.47 19.72
CA LEU A 185 4.13 4.42 19.62
C LEU A 185 4.81 3.08 19.33
N SER A 186 4.36 2.02 19.99
CA SER A 186 4.83 0.66 19.75
C SER A 186 3.76 -0.40 19.98
N PHE A 187 4.02 -1.60 19.48
CA PHE A 187 3.33 -2.83 19.87
C PHE A 187 4.36 -3.98 19.99
N PRO A 188 4.13 -4.97 20.85
CA PRO A 188 5.02 -6.13 20.94
C PRO A 188 4.88 -6.99 19.67
N ALA A 189 6.00 -7.50 19.15
CA ALA A 189 5.99 -8.40 17.98
C ALA A 189 5.15 -9.66 18.22
N SER A 190 5.01 -10.10 19.47
CA SER A 190 4.14 -11.21 19.88
C SER A 190 2.62 -10.93 19.80
N ALA A 191 2.20 -9.69 19.55
CA ALA A 191 0.81 -9.39 19.19
C ALA A 191 0.51 -9.71 17.72
N ALA A 192 1.54 -9.78 16.87
CA ALA A 192 1.41 -10.24 15.49
C ALA A 192 1.25 -11.77 15.44
N PRO A 193 0.50 -12.32 14.48
CA PRO A 193 0.41 -13.76 14.27
C PRO A 193 1.75 -14.37 13.87
N ALA A 194 1.95 -15.65 14.23
CA ALA A 194 3.08 -16.42 13.70
C ALA A 194 3.00 -16.49 12.16
N GLY A 195 4.12 -16.21 11.50
CA GLY A 195 4.22 -16.16 10.03
C GLY A 195 4.21 -14.74 9.43
N TRP A 196 3.89 -13.71 10.22
CA TRP A 196 4.09 -12.33 9.79
C TRP A 196 5.57 -11.95 9.85
N THR A 197 6.06 -11.21 8.86
CA THR A 197 7.44 -10.75 8.76
C THR A 197 7.55 -9.28 9.15
N VAL A 198 8.59 -8.91 9.89
CA VAL A 198 8.88 -7.50 10.18
C VAL A 198 9.44 -6.83 8.92
N PHE A 199 9.00 -5.61 8.64
CA PHE A 199 9.50 -4.79 7.54
C PHE A 199 9.73 -3.34 7.97
N SER A 200 10.71 -2.70 7.33
CA SER A 200 10.92 -1.25 7.38
C SER A 200 10.19 -0.64 6.19
N ASP A 201 9.30 0.31 6.45
CA ASP A 201 8.49 0.93 5.41
C ASP A 201 9.16 2.19 4.84
N ASP A 202 9.74 2.06 3.65
CA ASP A 202 10.29 3.18 2.88
C ASP A 202 9.35 3.71 1.77
N GLN A 203 8.09 3.22 1.71
CA GLN A 203 7.10 3.61 0.68
C GLN A 203 5.87 4.35 1.22
N GLY A 204 5.48 4.13 2.48
CA GLY A 204 4.28 4.72 3.08
C GLY A 204 4.35 6.26 3.10
N PRO A 205 3.39 6.95 2.45
CA PRO A 205 3.44 8.39 2.29
C PRO A 205 3.29 9.11 3.63
N ASN A 206 3.96 10.26 3.76
CA ASN A 206 3.99 11.10 4.97
C ASN A 206 4.55 10.45 6.25
N LEU A 207 5.13 9.24 6.17
CA LEU A 207 5.73 8.55 7.31
C LEU A 207 7.21 8.89 7.52
N ILE A 208 7.60 8.99 8.79
CA ILE A 208 8.96 9.04 9.28
C ILE A 208 9.15 7.84 10.23
N GLY A 209 10.16 7.03 9.96
CA GLY A 209 10.49 5.85 10.76
C GLY A 209 9.46 4.72 10.67
N GLY A 210 8.79 4.55 9.52
CA GLY A 210 7.75 3.53 9.34
C GLY A 210 8.29 2.11 9.58
N LEU A 211 7.67 1.37 10.50
CA LEU A 211 8.08 0.02 10.87
C LEU A 211 6.85 -0.83 11.20
N GLY A 212 6.76 -2.00 10.59
CA GLY A 212 5.58 -2.84 10.71
C GLY A 212 5.83 -4.34 10.63
N VAL A 213 4.72 -5.06 10.62
CA VAL A 213 4.64 -6.48 10.30
C VAL A 213 3.68 -6.68 9.13
N ALA A 214 4.01 -7.59 8.22
CA ALA A 214 3.22 -7.90 7.05
C ALA A 214 3.07 -9.40 6.85
N GLN A 215 2.05 -9.81 6.10
CA GLN A 215 1.92 -11.17 5.57
C GLN A 215 1.26 -11.13 4.19
N ASP A 216 1.72 -11.95 3.26
CA ASP A 216 0.97 -12.21 2.02
C ASP A 216 -0.43 -12.74 2.36
N VAL A 217 -1.44 -12.21 1.67
CA VAL A 217 -2.84 -12.62 1.81
C VAL A 217 -3.03 -13.98 1.13
N PRO A 218 -3.45 -15.04 1.84
CA PRO A 218 -3.59 -16.36 1.26
C PRO A 218 -4.55 -16.39 0.06
N GLY A 219 -4.04 -16.79 -1.11
CA GLY A 219 -4.80 -16.84 -2.35
C GLY A 219 -4.90 -15.53 -3.13
N ALA A 220 -4.36 -14.42 -2.61
CA ALA A 220 -4.22 -13.18 -3.35
C ALA A 220 -2.95 -13.17 -4.22
N ASN A 221 -2.90 -12.29 -5.23
CA ASN A 221 -1.72 -12.08 -6.06
C ASN A 221 -1.07 -10.72 -5.73
N GLN A 222 0.14 -10.76 -5.16
CA GLN A 222 0.90 -9.56 -4.75
C GLN A 222 0.05 -8.62 -3.87
N TRP A 223 -0.53 -9.17 -2.80
CA TRP A 223 -1.32 -8.42 -1.83
C TRP A 223 -0.92 -8.82 -0.42
N MET A 224 -0.69 -7.84 0.45
CA MET A 224 -0.28 -8.06 1.83
C MET A 224 -1.28 -7.43 2.79
N MET A 225 -1.54 -8.11 3.90
CA MET A 225 -2.11 -7.49 5.10
C MET A 225 -0.95 -6.90 5.93
N THR A 226 -1.11 -5.71 6.48
CA THR A 226 -0.07 -5.04 7.26
C THR A 226 -0.59 -4.47 8.58
N ALA A 227 0.34 -4.30 9.53
CA ALA A 227 0.12 -3.56 10.76
C ALA A 227 1.44 -2.88 11.14
N GLU A 228 1.46 -1.56 11.16
CA GLU A 228 2.68 -0.76 11.27
C GLU A 228 2.49 0.47 12.16
N VAL A 229 3.61 1.00 12.63
CA VAL A 229 3.69 2.26 13.35
C VAL A 229 4.66 3.22 12.67
N GLY A 230 4.36 4.51 12.75
CA GLY A 230 5.19 5.57 12.18
C GLY A 230 5.06 6.88 12.97
N VAL A 231 5.76 7.91 12.53
CA VAL A 231 5.54 9.31 12.90
C VAL A 231 5.09 10.06 11.66
N THR A 232 4.08 10.92 11.76
CA THR A 232 3.67 11.77 10.63
C THR A 232 4.64 12.93 10.42
N ASN A 233 4.89 13.26 9.15
CA ASN A 233 5.61 14.48 8.76
C ASN A 233 4.69 15.71 8.59
N PHE A 234 3.40 15.59 8.92
CA PHE A 234 2.47 16.71 8.87
C PHE A 234 2.83 17.82 9.87
N VAL A 235 2.49 19.06 9.53
CA VAL A 235 2.69 20.22 10.40
C VAL A 235 2.02 20.02 11.77
N PRO A 236 2.69 20.33 12.90
CA PRO A 236 2.10 20.17 14.24
C PRO A 236 0.86 21.04 14.52
N SER A 237 0.55 21.99 13.65
CA SER A 237 -0.65 22.83 13.70
C SER A 237 -1.89 22.17 13.07
N MET A 238 -1.75 21.05 12.36
CA MET A 238 -2.88 20.30 11.80
C MET A 238 -3.58 19.51 12.91
N ASP A 239 -4.91 19.60 12.99
CA ASP A 239 -5.72 18.81 13.95
C ASP A 239 -5.48 17.31 13.79
N LEU A 240 -5.57 16.56 14.89
CA LEU A 240 -5.29 15.12 14.93
C LEU A 240 -6.25 14.31 14.02
N THR A 241 -7.51 14.73 13.90
CA THR A 241 -8.49 14.14 12.98
C THR A 241 -8.15 14.47 11.54
N ALA A 242 -7.72 15.69 11.27
CA ALA A 242 -7.27 16.12 9.94
C ALA A 242 -6.01 15.35 9.52
N GLN A 243 -5.03 15.16 10.40
CA GLN A 243 -3.84 14.34 10.12
C GLN A 243 -4.20 12.89 9.80
N ALA A 244 -5.04 12.24 10.61
CA ALA A 244 -5.47 10.86 10.38
C ALA A 244 -6.26 10.70 9.05
N THR A 245 -7.17 11.63 8.78
CA THR A 245 -7.99 11.61 7.55
C THR A 245 -7.16 11.92 6.31
N LYS A 246 -6.20 12.86 6.41
CA LYS A 246 -5.27 13.19 5.32
C LYS A 246 -4.33 12.03 5.05
N LEU A 247 -3.81 11.36 6.09
CA LEU A 247 -2.98 10.16 5.93
C LEU A 247 -3.73 9.04 5.19
N MET A 248 -5.02 8.82 5.49
CA MET A 248 -5.85 7.86 4.74
C MET A 248 -5.89 8.18 3.24
N GLN A 249 -6.12 9.46 2.89
CA GLN A 249 -6.13 9.90 1.48
C GLN A 249 -4.76 9.69 0.82
N CYS A 250 -3.67 10.03 1.53
CA CYS A 250 -2.32 9.88 1.00
C CYS A 250 -1.94 8.42 0.78
N ILE A 251 -2.27 7.52 1.72
CA ILE A 251 -2.02 6.07 1.59
C ILE A 251 -2.76 5.50 0.38
N VAL A 252 -4.04 5.85 0.18
CA VAL A 252 -4.82 5.39 -0.99
C VAL A 252 -4.25 5.91 -2.32
N ALA A 253 -3.70 7.13 -2.34
CA ALA A 253 -2.99 7.68 -3.49
C ALA A 253 -1.53 7.19 -3.61
N GLY A 254 -1.05 6.39 -2.65
CA GLY A 254 0.35 6.02 -2.47
C GLY A 254 0.79 4.78 -3.26
N PRO A 255 2.10 4.44 -3.20
CA PRO A 255 2.69 3.37 -4.00
C PRO A 255 2.01 2.00 -3.82
N GLY A 256 1.55 1.69 -2.60
CA GLY A 256 0.90 0.41 -2.28
C GLY A 256 -0.38 0.13 -3.09
N TYR A 257 -1.13 1.16 -3.49
CA TYR A 257 -2.36 1.01 -4.26
C TYR A 257 -2.27 1.49 -5.71
N ALA A 258 -1.18 2.16 -6.10
CA ALA A 258 -1.06 2.86 -7.38
C ALA A 258 -1.41 2.02 -8.63
N ASN A 259 -1.13 0.71 -8.59
CA ASN A 259 -1.36 -0.22 -9.71
C ASN A 259 -2.68 -1.01 -9.61
N ALA A 260 -3.55 -0.71 -8.64
CA ALA A 260 -4.77 -1.47 -8.36
C ALA A 260 -6.09 -0.71 -8.69
N GLN A 261 -5.98 0.54 -9.17
CA GLN A 261 -7.13 1.44 -9.42
C GLN A 261 -8.02 1.61 -8.15
N PRO A 262 -7.48 2.20 -7.07
CA PRO A 262 -8.15 2.22 -5.79
C PRO A 262 -9.27 3.25 -5.72
N THR A 263 -10.26 3.00 -4.88
CA THR A 263 -11.33 3.94 -4.52
C THR A 263 -11.49 3.94 -3.00
N LEU A 264 -11.28 5.11 -2.38
CA LEU A 264 -11.54 5.31 -0.96
C LEU A 264 -13.05 5.39 -0.72
N GLY A 265 -13.59 4.48 0.09
CA GLY A 265 -14.95 4.50 0.58
C GLY A 265 -15.19 5.54 1.68
N PRO A 266 -16.40 5.60 2.26
CA PRO A 266 -16.72 6.55 3.33
C PRO A 266 -15.82 6.35 4.56
N THR A 267 -15.14 7.42 4.98
CA THR A 267 -14.32 7.42 6.20
C THR A 267 -15.18 7.59 7.44
N LYS A 268 -14.91 6.80 8.48
CA LYS A 268 -15.52 6.93 9.81
C LYS A 268 -14.45 7.31 10.84
N SER A 269 -14.59 8.48 11.46
CA SER A 269 -13.71 8.92 12.54
C SER A 269 -14.30 8.66 13.93
N SER A 270 -13.43 8.46 14.93
CA SER A 270 -13.81 8.36 16.33
C SER A 270 -12.67 8.79 17.26
N SER A 271 -13.00 9.47 18.36
CA SER A 271 -12.04 9.78 19.42
C SER A 271 -11.85 8.56 20.33
N ILE A 272 -10.59 8.19 20.58
CA ILE A 272 -10.22 7.07 21.45
C ILE A 272 -9.03 7.46 22.34
N THR A 273 -8.52 6.51 23.14
CA THR A 273 -7.25 6.66 23.86
C THR A 273 -6.34 5.47 23.61
N VAL A 274 -5.04 5.71 23.51
CA VAL A 274 -4.01 4.67 23.44
C VAL A 274 -3.09 4.84 24.66
N ASP A 275 -3.07 3.83 25.54
CA ASP A 275 -2.33 3.84 26.81
C ASP A 275 -2.56 5.12 27.67
N GLY A 276 -3.80 5.64 27.64
CA GLY A 276 -4.21 6.88 28.31
C GLY A 276 -3.92 8.17 27.54
N THR A 277 -3.17 8.11 26.43
CA THR A 277 -2.93 9.27 25.54
C THR A 277 -4.12 9.47 24.59
N LYS A 278 -4.52 10.73 24.35
CA LYS A 278 -5.58 11.07 23.38
C LYS A 278 -5.21 10.54 21.98
N ALA A 279 -6.17 9.98 21.27
CA ALA A 279 -5.99 9.54 19.90
C ALA A 279 -7.27 9.69 19.07
N VAL A 280 -7.13 9.70 17.74
CA VAL A 280 -8.24 9.64 16.80
C VAL A 280 -8.04 8.44 15.89
N ARG A 281 -9.07 7.60 15.79
CA ARG A 281 -9.14 6.49 14.84
C ARG A 281 -9.96 6.90 13.62
N VAL A 282 -9.47 6.62 12.42
CA VAL A 282 -10.17 6.74 11.15
C VAL A 282 -10.17 5.36 10.47
N ASP A 283 -11.36 4.85 10.19
CA ASP A 283 -11.57 3.60 9.45
C ASP A 283 -12.17 3.89 8.08
N ALA A 284 -11.75 3.16 7.05
CA ALA A 284 -12.39 3.16 5.72
C ALA A 284 -12.12 1.86 4.97
N ASP A 285 -13.02 1.48 4.07
CA ASP A 285 -12.72 0.49 3.04
C ASP A 285 -12.08 1.18 1.83
N VAL A 286 -11.03 0.58 1.28
CA VAL A 286 -10.33 0.98 0.06
C VAL A 286 -10.55 -0.13 -0.96
N THR A 287 -11.53 0.04 -1.85
CA THR A 287 -11.81 -0.97 -2.88
C THR A 287 -10.84 -0.83 -4.05
N ILE A 288 -10.60 -1.92 -4.77
CA ILE A 288 -9.77 -1.92 -5.98
C ILE A 288 -10.57 -2.43 -7.19
N ALA A 289 -10.21 -1.96 -8.39
CA ALA A 289 -10.83 -2.40 -9.64
C ALA A 289 -9.97 -3.39 -10.45
N ASP A 290 -8.83 -3.84 -9.90
CA ASP A 290 -7.97 -4.87 -10.49
C ASP A 290 -8.36 -6.29 -10.03
N PRO A 291 -9.12 -7.08 -10.83
CA PRO A 291 -9.52 -8.43 -10.45
C PRO A 291 -8.35 -9.42 -10.41
N SER A 292 -7.19 -9.09 -11.00
CA SER A 292 -6.04 -10.00 -11.02
C SER A 292 -5.43 -10.21 -9.63
N ARG A 293 -5.66 -9.28 -8.69
CA ARG A 293 -5.22 -9.39 -7.28
C ARG A 293 -5.95 -10.46 -6.49
N ASN A 294 -7.11 -10.92 -6.95
CA ASN A 294 -8.00 -11.86 -6.26
C ASN A 294 -8.41 -11.41 -4.83
N VAL A 295 -8.49 -10.09 -4.62
CA VAL A 295 -9.05 -9.45 -3.42
C VAL A 295 -9.95 -8.28 -3.83
N LYS A 296 -10.79 -7.81 -2.91
CA LYS A 296 -11.67 -6.64 -3.14
C LYS A 296 -10.98 -5.30 -2.84
N GLY A 297 -9.77 -5.33 -2.29
CA GLY A 297 -9.10 -4.22 -1.61
C GLY A 297 -9.11 -4.44 -0.09
N ASP A 298 -8.85 -3.41 0.68
CA ASP A 298 -8.60 -3.49 2.13
C ASP A 298 -9.56 -2.66 2.99
N SER A 299 -9.94 -3.20 4.14
CA SER A 299 -10.42 -2.41 5.28
C SER A 299 -9.18 -1.86 6.00
N VAL A 300 -9.05 -0.53 6.03
CA VAL A 300 -7.90 0.19 6.58
C VAL A 300 -8.29 0.95 7.85
N SER A 301 -7.46 0.83 8.88
CA SER A 301 -7.57 1.55 10.15
C SER A 301 -6.32 2.40 10.39
N ILE A 302 -6.50 3.70 10.59
CA ILE A 302 -5.45 4.63 10.99
C ILE A 302 -5.76 5.15 12.39
N ILE A 303 -4.78 5.14 13.28
CA ILE A 303 -4.90 5.73 14.62
C ILE A 303 -3.78 6.77 14.78
N ALA A 304 -4.13 8.05 14.78
CA ALA A 304 -3.21 9.13 15.13
C ALA A 304 -3.26 9.40 16.63
N VAL A 305 -2.10 9.34 17.29
CA VAL A 305 -1.94 9.49 18.74
C VAL A 305 -1.30 10.85 19.05
N ASP A 306 -1.81 11.54 20.06
CA ASP A 306 -1.40 12.90 20.48
C ASP A 306 -0.04 12.89 21.23
N THR A 307 0.98 12.38 20.54
CA THR A 307 2.38 12.47 20.92
C THR A 307 3.02 13.68 20.24
N LYS A 308 4.23 14.05 20.66
CA LYS A 308 4.97 15.18 20.09
C LYS A 308 6.33 14.68 19.59
N PRO A 309 6.53 14.48 18.27
CA PRO A 309 5.55 14.60 17.16
C PRO A 309 4.48 13.49 17.18
N VAL A 310 3.43 13.65 16.37
CA VAL A 310 2.31 12.69 16.28
C VAL A 310 2.79 11.36 15.73
N SER A 311 2.57 10.30 16.50
CA SER A 311 2.78 8.92 16.08
C SER A 311 1.46 8.35 15.54
N VAL A 312 1.56 7.48 14.55
CA VAL A 312 0.43 6.82 13.91
C VAL A 312 0.60 5.31 13.95
N PHE A 313 -0.52 4.59 14.12
CA PHE A 313 -0.66 3.21 13.71
C PHE A 313 -1.45 3.15 12.40
N ILE A 314 -1.05 2.28 11.49
CA ILE A 314 -1.79 1.93 10.26
C ILE A 314 -1.96 0.41 10.25
N GLY A 315 -3.14 -0.08 9.93
CA GLY A 315 -3.37 -1.48 9.63
C GLY A 315 -4.27 -1.66 8.42
N SER A 316 -3.93 -2.59 7.54
CA SER A 316 -4.72 -2.98 6.37
C SER A 316 -5.02 -4.48 6.40
N THR A 317 -6.25 -4.85 6.06
CA THR A 317 -6.69 -6.24 5.98
C THR A 317 -7.70 -6.39 4.85
N PRO A 318 -7.76 -7.53 4.13
CA PRO A 318 -8.69 -7.71 3.01
C PRO A 318 -10.15 -7.47 3.40
N ILE A 319 -10.90 -6.75 2.56
CA ILE A 319 -12.32 -6.46 2.80
C ILE A 319 -13.12 -7.77 2.93
N GLY A 320 -13.67 -7.98 4.12
CA GLY A 320 -14.45 -9.17 4.48
C GLY A 320 -13.67 -10.28 5.19
N ASP A 321 -12.35 -10.14 5.37
CA ASP A 321 -11.56 -11.06 6.19
C ASP A 321 -11.65 -10.70 7.68
N ALA A 322 -12.70 -11.22 8.33
CA ALA A 322 -12.92 -11.06 9.76
C ALA A 322 -11.82 -11.68 10.64
N ALA A 323 -11.07 -12.66 10.12
CA ALA A 323 -9.96 -13.26 10.87
C ALA A 323 -8.79 -12.28 10.92
N SER A 324 -8.33 -11.79 9.78
CA SER A 324 -7.25 -10.80 9.70
C SER A 324 -7.61 -9.50 10.42
N ALA A 325 -8.83 -8.99 10.26
CA ALA A 325 -9.33 -7.83 11.01
C ALA A 325 -9.29 -8.05 12.54
N GLY A 326 -9.59 -9.27 13.00
CA GLY A 326 -9.48 -9.66 14.41
C GLY A 326 -8.03 -9.74 14.91
N LEU A 327 -7.06 -10.00 14.04
CA LEU A 327 -5.62 -10.01 14.38
C LEU A 327 -5.08 -8.58 14.47
N VAL A 328 -5.41 -7.71 13.52
CA VAL A 328 -5.12 -6.26 13.60
C VAL A 328 -5.80 -5.64 14.83
N GLY A 329 -7.01 -6.06 15.17
CA GLY A 329 -7.70 -5.65 16.41
C GLY A 329 -6.92 -5.98 17.69
N LYS A 330 -6.20 -7.12 17.74
CA LYS A 330 -5.31 -7.47 18.87
C LYS A 330 -4.09 -6.58 18.92
N ILE A 331 -3.49 -6.26 17.77
CA ILE A 331 -2.34 -5.34 17.67
C ILE A 331 -2.74 -3.94 18.17
N ILE A 332 -3.89 -3.42 17.72
CA ILE A 332 -4.46 -2.14 18.18
C ILE A 332 -4.65 -2.14 19.71
N ALA A 333 -5.19 -3.23 20.27
CA ALA A 333 -5.38 -3.36 21.73
C ALA A 333 -4.05 -3.49 22.51
N ALA A 334 -2.96 -3.89 21.85
CA ALA A 334 -1.63 -4.02 22.42
C ALA A 334 -0.74 -2.77 22.26
N LEU A 335 -1.24 -1.70 21.62
CA LEU A 335 -0.50 -0.47 21.41
C LEU A 335 -0.09 0.20 22.73
N LYS A 336 1.14 0.70 22.78
CA LYS A 336 1.76 1.40 23.91
C LYS A 336 2.36 2.73 23.53
N VAL A 337 2.27 3.68 24.45
CA VAL A 337 2.86 5.02 24.30
C VAL A 337 4.00 5.17 25.29
N SER A 338 5.22 5.39 24.81
CA SER A 338 6.36 5.62 25.68
C SER A 338 6.20 6.95 26.43
N LYS A 339 6.39 6.89 27.75
CA LYS A 339 6.40 8.07 28.61
C LYS A 339 7.75 8.80 28.44
N SER A 340 7.69 10.13 28.54
CA SER A 340 8.89 10.98 28.66
C SER A 340 9.37 11.06 30.10
#